data_AF-A0A135HX75-F1
#
_entry.id   AF-A0A135HX75-F1
#
_cell.length_a   1.000
_cell.length_b   1.000
_cell.length_c   1.000
_cell.angle_alpha   90.00
_cell.angle_beta   90.00
_cell.angle_gamma   90.00
#
_symmetry.space_group_name_H-M   'P 1'
#
loop_
_entity.id
_entity.type
_entity.pdbx_description
1 polymer ?
#
loop_
_entity_poly.entity_id
_entity_poly.type
_entity_poly.pdbx_seq_one_letter_code
_entity_poly.pdbx_strand_id
1 'polypeptide(L)' 'MNRRSFIDMKVQLPRAAGSSSGSLASAPYVEPRKRVQHPLKTYGSSELFDGSTEVGIEHAGSLYRLKITRQGKLILNK' A
#
# COMPACT_ATOMS: atom_id res chain seq x y z
N MET A 1 -20.45 15.24 -12.57
CA MET A 1 -19.91 14.20 -13.49
C MET A 1 -18.49 13.81 -13.07
N ASN A 2 -18.30 12.71 -12.33
CA ASN A 2 -17.16 11.79 -12.55
C ASN A 2 -17.19 10.57 -11.61
N ARG A 3 -17.49 9.42 -12.25
CA ARG A 3 -17.01 8.04 -12.06
C ARG A 3 -16.55 7.62 -10.65
N ARG A 4 -17.54 7.29 -9.81
CA ARG A 4 -17.37 6.42 -8.63
C ARG A 4 -17.19 4.98 -9.13
N SER A 5 -15.96 4.48 -9.13
CA SER A 5 -15.69 3.07 -9.42
C SER A 5 -16.12 2.22 -8.21
N PHE A 6 -17.41 1.89 -8.16
CA PHE A 6 -17.92 0.81 -7.32
C PHE A 6 -17.53 -0.51 -8.00
N ILE A 7 -16.55 -1.22 -7.44
CA ILE A 7 -16.25 -2.60 -7.86
C ILE A 7 -17.26 -3.47 -7.11
N ASP A 8 -18.45 -3.63 -7.70
CA ASP A 8 -19.44 -4.63 -7.31
C ASP A 8 -18.91 -6.00 -7.77
N MET A 9 -18.17 -6.66 -6.90
CA MET A 9 -17.70 -8.02 -7.15
C MET A 9 -18.77 -9.00 -6.66
N LYS A 10 -19.86 -9.13 -7.40
CA LYS A 10 -20.75 -10.30 -7.30
C LYS A 10 -20.11 -11.48 -8.02
N VAL A 11 -20.51 -12.70 -7.59
CA VAL A 11 -20.24 -14.07 -8.12
C VAL A 11 -19.32 -14.86 -7.17
N GLN A 12 -19.66 -16.03 -6.59
CA GLN A 12 -20.79 -16.98 -6.69
C GLN A 12 -20.84 -17.81 -5.38
N LEU A 13 -22.03 -18.21 -4.92
CA LEU A 13 -22.18 -19.22 -3.85
C LEU A 13 -21.88 -20.62 -4.41
N PRO A 14 -21.02 -21.44 -3.78
CA PRO A 14 -20.87 -22.83 -4.19
C PRO A 14 -22.08 -23.65 -3.72
N ARG A 15 -22.87 -24.17 -4.67
CA ARG A 15 -23.80 -25.26 -4.41
C ARG A 15 -22.99 -26.56 -4.37
N ALA A 16 -22.71 -27.06 -3.17
CA ALA A 16 -22.25 -28.43 -2.98
C ALA A 16 -23.44 -29.28 -2.52
N ALA A 17 -24.00 -30.05 -3.46
CA ALA A 17 -24.69 -31.29 -3.13
C ALA A 17 -23.62 -32.36 -2.91
N GLY A 18 -23.78 -33.20 -1.87
CA GLY A 18 -22.99 -34.41 -1.72
C GLY A 18 -22.49 -34.65 -0.30
N SER A 19 -23.32 -35.32 0.49
CA SER A 19 -22.86 -36.13 1.61
C SER A 19 -21.87 -37.16 1.08
N SER A 20 -20.59 -37.00 1.43
CA SER A 20 -19.65 -38.13 1.43
C SER A 20 -18.67 -37.92 2.58
N SER A 21 -18.90 -38.74 3.59
CA SER A 21 -17.99 -39.09 4.67
C SER A 21 -16.61 -39.42 4.10
N GLY A 22 -15.65 -38.54 4.37
CA GLY A 22 -14.25 -38.74 4.05
C GLY A 22 -13.42 -37.92 5.03
N SER A 23 -12.78 -38.61 5.97
CA SER A 23 -11.86 -38.07 6.97
C SER A 23 -10.72 -37.28 6.31
N LEU A 24 -10.77 -35.95 6.42
CA LEU A 24 -9.69 -35.07 5.99
C LEU A 24 -8.71 -34.90 7.15
N ALA A 25 -7.55 -35.53 7.00
CA ALA A 25 -6.37 -35.33 7.82
C ALA A 25 -6.09 -33.83 8.00
N SER A 26 -5.75 -33.46 9.23
CA SER A 26 -5.40 -32.12 9.68
C SER A 26 -4.11 -31.63 9.01
N ALA A 27 -4.22 -31.15 7.77
CA ALA A 27 -3.25 -30.21 7.23
C ALA A 27 -3.35 -28.91 8.06
N PRO A 28 -2.24 -28.37 8.61
CA PRO A 28 -2.30 -27.11 9.32
C PRO A 28 -2.77 -26.04 8.33
N TYR A 29 -3.97 -25.51 8.57
CA TYR A 29 -4.48 -24.35 7.87
C TYR A 29 -3.54 -23.19 8.20
N VAL A 30 -2.59 -22.92 7.31
CA VAL A 30 -1.72 -21.75 7.41
C VAL A 30 -2.62 -20.55 7.10
N GLU A 31 -3.12 -19.89 8.14
CA GLU A 31 -3.80 -18.62 7.97
C GLU A 31 -2.93 -17.70 7.10
N PRO A 32 -3.50 -17.03 6.09
CA PRO A 32 -2.74 -16.06 5.30
C PRO A 32 -2.25 -15.00 6.27
N ARG A 33 -0.94 -15.00 6.54
CA ARG A 33 -0.29 -14.04 7.43
C ARG A 33 -0.68 -12.65 6.96
N LYS A 34 -1.58 -12.01 7.69
CA LYS A 34 -1.98 -10.62 7.48
C LYS A 34 -0.68 -9.81 7.51
N ARG A 35 -0.17 -9.41 6.34
CA ARG A 35 1.01 -8.55 6.24
C ARG A 35 0.65 -7.32 7.05
N VAL A 36 1.29 -7.17 8.20
CA VAL A 36 1.19 -5.97 9.03
C VAL A 36 1.79 -4.88 8.16
N GLN A 37 0.93 -4.14 7.46
CA GLN A 37 1.36 -2.97 6.72
C GLN A 37 1.80 -1.97 7.79
N HIS A 38 3.10 -1.79 7.93
CA HIS A 38 3.61 -0.72 8.77
C HIS A 38 3.00 0.57 8.25
N PRO A 39 2.34 1.36 9.11
CA PRO A 39 1.76 2.62 8.66
C PRO A 39 2.89 3.47 8.09
N LEU A 40 2.80 3.77 6.79
CA LEU A 40 3.74 4.67 6.14
C LEU A 40 3.57 6.04 6.78
N LYS A 41 4.68 6.63 7.23
CA LYS A 41 4.66 7.99 7.75
C LYS A 41 4.47 8.94 6.57
N THR A 42 3.26 9.49 6.45
CA THR A 42 2.89 10.42 5.39
C THR A 42 3.05 11.85 5.90
N TYR A 43 3.71 12.70 5.11
CA TYR A 43 3.84 14.13 5.37
C TYR A 43 3.21 14.91 4.22
N GLY A 44 2.58 16.05 4.53
CA GLY A 44 2.16 16.99 3.51
C GLY A 44 3.37 17.64 2.83
N SER A 45 3.27 17.96 1.54
CA SER A 45 4.33 18.69 0.83
C SER A 45 4.63 20.04 1.50
N SER A 46 3.59 20.77 1.92
CA SER A 46 3.78 22.06 2.61
C SER A 46 4.60 21.93 3.90
N GLU A 47 4.37 20.87 4.67
CA GLU A 47 5.10 20.61 5.93
C GLU A 47 6.53 20.12 5.68
N LEU A 48 6.72 19.31 4.64
CA LEU A 48 8.03 18.73 4.32
C LEU A 48 9.02 19.79 3.80
N PHE A 49 8.50 20.79 3.08
CA PHE A 49 9.32 21.83 2.45
C PHE A 49 9.37 23.13 3.25
N ASP A 50 8.43 23.38 4.15
CA ASP A 50 8.42 24.55 5.05
C ASP A 50 8.71 25.89 4.34
N GLY A 51 8.05 26.12 3.20
CA GLY A 51 8.26 27.30 2.36
C GLY A 51 9.51 27.28 1.47
N SER A 52 10.38 26.29 1.64
CA SER A 52 11.52 26.03 0.75
C SER A 52 11.11 25.21 -0.48
N THR A 53 12.02 25.03 -1.43
CA THR A 53 11.79 24.15 -2.60
C THR A 53 12.58 22.85 -2.53
N GLU A 54 13.37 22.67 -1.47
CA GLU A 54 14.21 21.51 -1.28
C GLU A 54 14.38 21.13 0.19
N VAL A 55 14.56 19.84 0.45
CA VAL A 55 14.88 19.28 1.77
C VAL A 55 16.03 18.29 1.65
N GLY A 56 16.96 18.35 2.61
CA GLY A 56 18.06 17.40 2.74
C GLY A 56 17.63 16.18 3.55
N ILE A 57 17.99 14.99 3.08
CA ILE A 57 17.72 13.71 3.74
C ILE A 57 19.06 13.00 3.92
N GLU A 58 19.53 12.91 5.15
CA GLU A 58 20.68 12.08 5.48
C GLU A 58 20.25 10.62 5.51
N HIS A 59 20.84 9.82 4.64
CA HIS A 59 20.54 8.39 4.55
C HIS A 59 21.81 7.59 4.24
N ALA A 60 22.11 6.61 5.09
CA ALA A 60 23.27 5.73 4.95
C ALA A 60 24.61 6.48 4.74
N GLY A 61 24.81 7.61 5.44
CA GLY A 61 26.02 8.43 5.33
C GLY A 61 26.13 9.25 4.05
N SER A 62 25.07 9.33 3.24
CA SER A 62 24.97 10.22 2.08
C SER A 62 23.86 11.23 2.28
N LEU A 63 24.04 12.43 1.73
CA LEU A 63 23.02 13.48 1.73
C LEU A 63 22.22 13.41 0.43
N TYR A 64 20.95 13.06 0.52
CA TYR A 64 20.01 13.13 -0.58
C TYR A 64 19.28 14.48 -0.56
N ARG A 65 18.91 14.99 -1.72
CA ARG A 65 18.11 16.21 -1.87
C ARG A 65 16.78 15.89 -2.53
N LEU A 66 15.70 16.04 -1.79
CA LEU A 66 14.36 15.99 -2.34
C LEU A 66 13.96 17.42 -2.76
N LYS A 67 13.54 17.60 -4.01
CA LYS A 67 13.16 18.89 -4.59
C LYS A 67 11.74 18.85 -5.10
N ILE A 68 10.99 19.95 -4.92
CA ILE A 68 9.71 20.17 -5.60
C ILE A 68 9.94 20.97 -6.88
N THR A 69 9.38 20.48 -7.99
CA THR A 69 9.44 21.18 -9.28
C THR A 69 8.32 22.19 -9.39
N ARG A 70 8.46 23.17 -10.29
CA ARG A 70 7.39 24.12 -10.63
C ARG A 70 6.12 23.43 -11.18
N GLN A 71 6.27 22.20 -11.71
CA GLN A 71 5.16 21.35 -12.17
C GLN A 71 4.49 20.56 -11.04
N GLY A 72 4.94 20.72 -9.78
CA GLY A 72 4.40 20.01 -8.61
C GLY A 72 4.90 18.58 -8.44
N LYS A 73 5.86 18.12 -9.26
CA LYS A 73 6.50 16.80 -9.10
C LYS A 73 7.62 16.86 -8.06
N LEU A 74 7.84 15.74 -7.37
CA LEU A 74 8.95 15.55 -6.44
C LEU A 74 10.08 14.79 -7.13
N ILE A 75 11.32 15.25 -6.93
CA ILE A 75 12.53 14.64 -7.50
C ILE A 75 13.53 14.42 -6.36
N LEU A 76 14.03 13.19 -6.23
CA LEU A 76 15.07 12.84 -5.26
C LEU A 76 16.42 12.67 -5.97
N ASN A 77 17.40 13.48 -5.56
CA ASN A 77 18.77 13.42 -6.05
C ASN A 77 19.70 12.95 -4.93
N LYS A 78 20.85 12.39 -5.32
CA LYS A 78 21.96 12.05 -4.43
C LYS A 78 23.00 13.17 -4.42
#